data_AF-A0A178ZE57-F1
#
_entry.id   AF-A0A178ZE57-F1
#
_cell.length_a   1.000
_cell.length_b   1.000
_cell.length_c   1.000
_cell.angle_alpha   90.00
_cell.angle_beta   90.00
_cell.angle_gamma   90.00
#
_symmetry.space_group_name_H-M   'P 1'
#
loop_
_entity.id
_entity.type
_entity.pdbx_description
1 polymer ?
#
loop_
_entity_poly.entity_id
_entity_poly.type
_entity_poly.pdbx_seq_one_letter_code
_entity_poly.pdbx_strand_id
1 'polypeptide(L)'
;MPDGSLFIFADTSSEIFDAAANETIKKMPTMPGMHRTYPNTGGSVMLPLSAGNNYEPEIMICGGGQTQAIDSRCEASCGRLKPMSQNPKWHMTGMLGPRGMVEAVLLLDGTVLWINGCHIGAQGFGLARDPALEALVYDPRSYRWTVSGRTTIARLYHSVAILLLDGTVLIAGSNPNEMPVTLPHVEMNNQYKAFPTEFRIEIWTPPYLRGDKSYRRPRDIGLSTYSLARGTRFSIEFSTKEQVETLDIILYSGGFITHSVHMGQVMVYLENNGAETLSDGRRMVEARMPEKIKLAPGPYVVYVVANGIPGIGQFVTLRV
;
A
#
# COMPACT_ATOMS: atom_id res chain seq x y z
N MET A 1 -15.00 -3.29 -3.85
CA MET A 1 -15.48 -3.96 -2.62
C MET A 1 -15.68 -5.44 -2.90
N PRO A 2 -15.79 -6.32 -1.89
CA PRO A 2 -15.98 -7.76 -2.10
C PRO A 2 -17.16 -8.15 -3.00
N ASP A 3 -18.22 -7.34 -3.02
CA ASP A 3 -19.41 -7.52 -3.85
C ASP A 3 -19.28 -6.94 -5.27
N GLY A 4 -18.17 -6.26 -5.58
CA GLY A 4 -17.92 -5.58 -6.85
C GLY A 4 -18.29 -4.10 -6.88
N SER A 5 -18.94 -3.57 -5.84
CA SER A 5 -19.21 -2.13 -5.73
C SER A 5 -17.92 -1.31 -5.52
N LEU A 6 -17.96 -0.02 -5.81
CA LEU A 6 -16.83 0.89 -5.65
C LEU A 6 -16.97 1.67 -4.34
N PHE A 7 -15.89 1.75 -3.56
CA PHE A 7 -15.79 2.76 -2.51
C PHE A 7 -15.16 4.01 -3.14
N ILE A 8 -15.90 5.11 -3.14
CA ILE A 8 -15.45 6.40 -3.68
C ILE A 8 -15.28 7.35 -2.50
N PHE A 9 -14.11 7.97 -2.41
CA PHE A 9 -13.83 9.02 -1.44
C PHE A 9 -13.43 10.29 -2.19
N ALA A 10 -14.10 11.40 -1.87
CA ALA A 10 -13.84 12.71 -2.44
C ALA A 10 -13.90 13.76 -1.34
N ASP A 11 -12.84 14.56 -1.24
CA ASP A 11 -12.66 15.59 -0.23
C ASP A 11 -12.69 15.07 1.23
N THR A 12 -13.87 15.09 1.86
CA THR A 12 -14.16 14.51 3.18
C THR A 12 -15.38 13.58 3.14
N SER A 13 -15.97 13.39 1.96
CA SER A 13 -17.18 12.61 1.73
C SER A 13 -16.83 11.26 1.11
N SER A 14 -17.65 10.24 1.37
CA SER A 14 -17.49 8.96 0.70
C SER A 14 -18.79 8.21 0.55
N GLU A 15 -18.80 7.28 -0.40
CA GLU A 15 -19.95 6.43 -0.70
C GLU A 15 -19.53 5.07 -1.22
N ILE A 16 -20.46 4.12 -1.14
CA ILE A 16 -20.44 2.91 -1.96
C ILE A 16 -21.31 3.18 -3.19
N PHE A 17 -20.74 2.96 -4.37
CA PHE A 17 -21.37 3.20 -5.67
C PHE A 17 -21.44 1.90 -6.49
N ASP A 18 -22.60 1.64 -7.09
CA ASP A 18 -22.78 0.58 -8.08
C ASP A 18 -22.56 1.17 -9.48
N ALA A 19 -21.46 0.78 -10.12
CA ALA A 19 -21.14 1.26 -11.46
C ALA A 19 -22.05 0.70 -12.57
N ALA A 20 -22.62 -0.49 -12.38
CA ALA A 20 -23.51 -1.11 -13.36
C ALA A 20 -24.93 -0.52 -13.29
N ALA A 21 -25.42 -0.27 -12.07
CA ALA A 21 -26.71 0.38 -11.84
C ALA A 21 -26.63 1.93 -11.91
N ASN A 22 -25.42 2.49 -11.89
CA ASN A 22 -25.16 3.94 -11.88
C ASN A 22 -25.84 4.65 -10.69
N GLU A 23 -25.72 4.09 -9.50
CA GLU A 23 -26.38 4.60 -8.30
C GLU A 23 -25.51 4.50 -7.04
N THR A 24 -25.76 5.42 -6.10
CA THR A 24 -25.20 5.35 -4.74
C THR A 24 -25.95 4.29 -3.92
N ILE A 25 -25.26 3.21 -3.55
CA ILE A 25 -25.79 2.20 -2.63
C ILE A 25 -25.89 2.78 -1.21
N LYS A 26 -24.84 3.45 -0.76
CA LYS A 26 -24.75 3.93 0.63
C LYS A 26 -23.80 5.11 0.75
N LYS A 27 -24.26 6.20 1.38
CA LYS A 27 -23.40 7.31 1.79
C LYS A 27 -22.76 7.00 3.15
N MET A 28 -21.49 7.38 3.30
CA MET A 28 -20.75 7.27 4.55
C MET A 28 -20.86 8.56 5.35
N PRO A 29 -20.60 8.54 6.68
CA PRO A 29 -20.42 9.78 7.42
C PRO A 29 -19.25 10.58 6.86
N THR A 30 -19.33 11.90 6.97
CA THR A 30 -18.22 12.79 6.65
C THR A 30 -17.00 12.47 7.53
N MET A 31 -15.83 12.38 6.92
CA MET A 31 -14.57 12.20 7.63
C MET A 31 -14.17 13.51 8.33
N PRO A 32 -13.89 13.49 9.64
CA PRO A 32 -13.34 14.66 10.32
C PRO A 32 -11.94 15.04 9.83
N GLY A 33 -11.60 16.33 9.94
CA GLY A 33 -10.29 16.88 9.58
C GLY A 33 -10.33 17.65 8.26
N MET A 34 -9.16 17.83 7.66
CA MET A 34 -9.00 18.58 6.41
C MET A 34 -9.29 17.75 5.14
N HIS A 35 -9.25 18.42 3.99
CA HIS A 35 -9.43 17.84 2.65
C HIS A 35 -8.36 16.78 2.35
N ARG A 36 -8.74 15.68 1.69
CA ARG A 36 -7.85 14.55 1.37
C ARG A 36 -7.71 14.26 -0.13
N THR A 37 -8.33 15.05 -0.98
CA THR A 37 -8.23 14.89 -2.45
C THR A 37 -7.46 16.03 -3.08
N TYR A 38 -6.99 15.79 -4.30
CA TYR A 38 -6.24 16.77 -5.08
C TYR A 38 -6.90 18.16 -5.01
N PRO A 39 -6.11 19.22 -4.73
CA PRO A 39 -4.65 19.24 -4.58
C PRO A 39 -4.15 18.90 -3.16
N ASN A 40 -5.04 18.74 -2.19
CA ASN A 40 -4.75 18.42 -0.80
C ASN A 40 -4.71 16.91 -0.54
N THR A 41 -4.07 16.15 -1.45
CA THR A 41 -4.17 14.69 -1.48
C THR A 41 -3.60 14.05 -0.21
N GLY A 42 -4.39 13.23 0.46
CA GLY A 42 -3.94 12.25 1.43
C GLY A 42 -3.70 10.89 0.77
N GLY A 43 -2.96 10.02 1.44
CA GLY A 43 -2.75 8.64 0.99
C GLY A 43 -3.91 7.76 1.43
N SER A 44 -4.26 6.77 0.61
CA SER A 44 -5.33 5.80 0.92
C SER A 44 -4.89 4.37 0.68
N VAL A 45 -5.43 3.45 1.46
CA VAL A 45 -5.18 2.01 1.35
C VAL A 45 -6.39 1.21 1.83
N MET A 46 -6.69 0.11 1.15
CA MET A 46 -7.56 -0.94 1.69
C MET A 46 -6.69 -1.94 2.46
N LEU A 47 -6.95 -2.10 3.76
CA LEU A 47 -6.22 -3.03 4.60
C LEU A 47 -6.45 -4.48 4.14
N PRO A 48 -5.53 -5.41 4.46
CA PRO A 48 -5.57 -6.77 3.91
C PRO A 48 -6.86 -7.52 4.22
N LEU A 49 -7.34 -8.29 3.23
CA LEU A 49 -8.50 -9.18 3.38
C LEU A 49 -8.03 -10.57 3.80
N SER A 50 -8.79 -11.24 4.66
CA SER A 50 -8.48 -12.60 5.13
C SER A 50 -9.75 -13.33 5.59
N ALA A 51 -9.67 -14.65 5.73
CA ALA A 51 -10.74 -15.39 6.40
C ALA A 51 -10.98 -14.90 7.85
N GLY A 52 -9.90 -14.51 8.56
CA GLY A 52 -9.95 -14.04 9.95
C GLY A 52 -10.72 -12.74 10.16
N ASN A 53 -10.78 -11.85 9.16
CA ASN A 53 -11.65 -10.66 9.19
C ASN A 53 -12.91 -10.83 8.33
N ASN A 54 -13.27 -12.07 7.97
CA ASN A 54 -14.39 -12.41 7.08
C ASN A 54 -14.34 -11.64 5.75
N TYR A 55 -13.13 -11.32 5.28
CA TYR A 55 -12.88 -10.48 4.11
C TYR A 55 -13.62 -9.13 4.14
N GLU A 56 -13.90 -8.59 5.32
CA GLU A 56 -14.51 -7.27 5.49
C GLU A 56 -13.49 -6.18 5.09
N PRO A 57 -13.80 -5.32 4.11
CA PRO A 57 -12.88 -4.27 3.69
C PRO A 57 -12.82 -3.19 4.77
N GLU A 58 -11.61 -2.73 5.04
CA GLU A 58 -11.36 -1.58 5.89
C GLU A 58 -10.45 -0.60 5.14
N ILE A 59 -10.92 0.62 4.96
CA ILE A 59 -10.20 1.68 4.25
C ILE A 59 -9.52 2.58 5.27
N MET A 60 -8.24 2.88 5.04
CA MET A 60 -7.49 3.85 5.80
C MET A 60 -7.07 5.01 4.90
N ILE A 61 -7.32 6.25 5.35
CA ILE A 61 -6.92 7.47 4.67
C ILE A 61 -6.16 8.36 5.64
N CYS A 62 -4.96 8.81 5.29
CA CYS A 62 -4.12 9.67 6.12
C CYS A 62 -3.59 10.86 5.35
N GLY A 63 -3.24 11.92 6.08
CA GLY A 63 -2.60 13.08 5.46
C GLY A 63 -3.57 13.93 4.64
N GLY A 64 -3.07 14.89 3.87
CA GLY A 64 -3.89 15.85 3.13
C GLY A 64 -3.59 17.27 3.57
N GLY A 65 -4.50 18.21 3.36
CA GLY A 65 -4.21 19.63 3.59
C GLY A 65 -5.42 20.56 3.53
N GLN A 66 -5.18 21.82 3.89
CA GLN A 66 -6.26 22.81 4.05
C GLN A 66 -6.57 23.58 2.76
N THR A 67 -5.55 24.04 2.05
CA THR A 67 -5.71 24.86 0.84
C THR A 67 -4.64 24.55 -0.18
N GLN A 68 -4.89 24.90 -1.45
CA GLN A 68 -3.87 24.83 -2.50
C GLN A 68 -2.90 26.01 -2.38
N ALA A 69 -2.00 25.97 -1.41
CA ALA A 69 -1.04 27.03 -1.16
C ALA A 69 0.29 26.47 -0.64
N ILE A 70 1.38 27.17 -0.90
CA ILE A 70 2.74 26.76 -0.51
C ILE A 70 2.94 26.72 1.02
N ASP A 71 2.19 27.54 1.75
CA ASP A 71 2.17 27.64 3.22
C ASP A 71 0.99 26.87 3.85
N SER A 72 0.25 26.11 3.05
CA SER A 72 -0.88 25.29 3.50
C SER A 72 -0.42 24.29 4.55
N ARG A 73 -1.17 24.20 5.65
CA ARG A 73 -0.91 23.19 6.67
C ARG A 73 -1.33 21.83 6.12
N CYS A 74 -0.42 20.87 6.18
CA CYS A 74 -0.79 19.48 5.96
C CYS A 74 -1.47 18.90 7.20
N GLU A 75 -2.21 17.82 6.98
CA GLU A 75 -3.00 17.14 8.00
C GLU A 75 -2.23 15.92 8.57
N ALA A 76 -2.34 15.68 9.88
CA ALA A 76 -1.67 14.56 10.55
C ALA A 76 -2.64 13.43 10.87
N SER A 77 -3.95 13.67 10.82
CA SER A 77 -4.93 12.65 11.15
C SER A 77 -5.09 11.59 10.07
N CYS A 78 -5.52 10.42 10.52
CA CYS A 78 -5.87 9.25 9.74
C CYS A 78 -7.26 8.77 10.12
N GLY A 79 -8.08 8.39 9.16
CA GLY A 79 -9.37 7.75 9.39
C GLY A 79 -9.38 6.32 8.89
N ARG A 80 -9.91 5.40 9.71
CA ARG A 80 -10.25 4.03 9.30
C ARG A 80 -11.76 3.87 9.23
N LEU A 81 -12.25 3.24 8.17
CA LEU A 81 -13.67 3.01 7.94
C LEU A 81 -13.91 1.61 7.39
N LYS A 82 -14.90 0.91 7.94
CA LYS A 82 -15.45 -0.33 7.37
C LYS A 82 -16.72 0.00 6.59
N PRO A 83 -16.65 0.26 5.27
CA PRO A 83 -17.78 0.79 4.50
C PRO A 83 -18.97 -0.18 4.44
N MET A 84 -18.71 -1.50 4.49
CA MET A 84 -19.72 -2.54 4.45
C MET A 84 -20.37 -2.86 5.81
N SER A 85 -19.88 -2.24 6.89
CA SER A 85 -20.48 -2.43 8.21
C SER A 85 -21.89 -1.85 8.26
N GLN A 86 -22.75 -2.38 9.14
CA GLN A 86 -24.12 -1.90 9.29
C GLN A 86 -24.16 -0.40 9.64
N ASN A 87 -23.27 0.04 10.54
CA ASN A 87 -23.15 1.43 10.99
C ASN A 87 -21.70 1.95 10.79
N PRO A 88 -21.32 2.35 9.57
CA PRO A 88 -19.97 2.75 9.23
C PRO A 88 -19.61 4.05 9.93
N LYS A 89 -18.47 4.07 10.63
CA LYS A 89 -17.96 5.22 11.37
C LYS A 89 -16.46 5.37 11.15
N TRP A 90 -16.01 6.62 11.05
CA TRP A 90 -14.58 6.93 10.99
C TRP A 90 -13.95 6.77 12.37
N HIS A 91 -13.00 5.85 12.46
CA HIS A 91 -12.10 5.73 13.60
C HIS A 91 -10.85 6.56 13.33
N MET A 92 -10.75 7.69 14.01
CA MET A 92 -9.67 8.65 13.81
C MET A 92 -8.46 8.34 14.69
N THR A 93 -7.26 8.46 14.13
CA THR A 93 -5.97 8.41 14.82
C THR A 93 -5.02 9.46 14.22
N GLY A 94 -3.81 9.57 14.74
CA GLY A 94 -2.77 10.47 14.23
C GLY A 94 -1.59 9.69 13.65
N MET A 95 -1.09 10.12 12.50
CA MET A 95 0.22 9.79 11.97
C MET A 95 1.30 10.57 12.73
N LEU A 96 2.57 10.14 12.62
CA LEU A 96 3.73 10.84 13.20
C LEU A 96 4.08 12.11 12.40
N GLY A 97 3.23 13.12 12.52
CA GLY A 97 3.37 14.43 11.89
C GLY A 97 2.43 14.65 10.70
N PRO A 98 2.21 15.92 10.31
CA PRO A 98 1.37 16.28 9.18
C PRO A 98 2.04 15.87 7.86
N ARG A 99 1.25 15.43 6.88
CA ARG A 99 1.81 15.09 5.57
C ARG A 99 0.79 15.24 4.45
N GLY A 100 1.10 16.08 3.46
CA GLY A 100 0.40 16.14 2.18
C GLY A 100 1.06 15.22 1.18
N MET A 101 0.31 14.78 0.16
CA MET A 101 0.77 13.94 -0.95
C MET A 101 1.50 12.65 -0.53
N VAL A 102 1.10 12.11 0.62
CA VAL A 102 1.64 10.87 1.18
C VAL A 102 1.15 9.65 0.40
N GLU A 103 2.02 8.66 0.24
CA GLU A 103 1.71 7.40 -0.40
C GLU A 103 1.64 6.27 0.61
N ALA A 104 0.67 5.36 0.41
CA ALA A 104 0.46 4.20 1.25
C ALA A 104 0.74 2.90 0.47
N VAL A 105 1.72 2.12 0.94
CA VAL A 105 2.13 0.83 0.34
C VAL A 105 1.88 -0.29 1.34
N LEU A 106 1.08 -1.28 0.96
CA LEU A 106 0.88 -2.49 1.76
C LEU A 106 2.16 -3.34 1.74
N LEU A 107 2.57 -3.79 2.92
CA LEU A 107 3.74 -4.65 3.11
C LEU A 107 3.31 -6.10 3.41
N LEU A 108 4.18 -7.06 3.10
CA LEU A 108 3.86 -8.50 3.14
C LEU A 108 3.62 -9.07 4.55
N ASP A 109 3.79 -8.27 5.59
CA ASP A 109 3.45 -8.61 6.99
C ASP A 109 2.12 -7.97 7.46
N GLY A 110 1.40 -7.33 6.54
CA GLY A 110 0.14 -6.64 6.77
C GLY A 110 0.28 -5.23 7.33
N THR A 111 1.50 -4.75 7.55
CA THR A 111 1.75 -3.34 7.89
C THR A 111 1.67 -2.44 6.65
N VAL A 112 1.60 -1.13 6.86
CA VAL A 112 1.51 -0.14 5.78
C VAL A 112 2.68 0.82 5.88
N LEU A 113 3.46 0.95 4.80
CA LEU A 113 4.45 2.01 4.65
C LEU A 113 3.75 3.28 4.16
N TRP A 114 3.97 4.38 4.87
CA TRP A 114 3.57 5.73 4.53
C TRP A 114 4.83 6.56 4.25
N ILE A 115 4.97 7.03 3.01
CA ILE A 115 6.20 7.68 2.54
C ILE A 115 5.88 8.81 1.56
N ASN A 116 6.90 9.57 1.18
CA ASN A 116 6.82 10.71 0.26
C ASN A 116 5.98 11.88 0.80
N GLY A 117 6.03 13.00 0.10
CA GLY A 117 5.28 14.20 0.38
C GLY A 117 5.99 15.23 1.27
N CYS A 118 5.20 16.13 1.84
CA CYS A 118 5.68 17.31 2.55
C CYS A 118 4.89 17.56 3.83
N HIS A 119 5.48 18.30 4.77
CA HIS A 119 4.81 18.74 5.99
C HIS A 119 4.00 20.03 5.80
N ILE A 120 4.34 20.82 4.78
CA ILE A 120 3.68 22.10 4.47
C ILE A 120 3.49 22.20 2.96
N GLY A 121 2.26 22.46 2.51
CA GLY A 121 1.93 22.68 1.12
C GLY A 121 0.82 21.80 0.58
N ALA A 122 0.77 21.70 -0.75
CA ALA A 122 -0.20 20.90 -1.49
C ALA A 122 0.46 20.30 -2.74
N GLN A 123 -0.24 19.36 -3.40
CA GLN A 123 0.18 18.88 -4.72
C GLN A 123 0.11 20.00 -5.78
N GLY A 124 1.04 19.96 -6.73
CA GLY A 124 1.18 20.93 -7.81
C GLY A 124 2.57 21.56 -7.84
N PHE A 125 2.83 22.38 -8.86
CA PHE A 125 4.16 22.96 -9.09
C PHE A 125 4.46 24.13 -8.15
N GLY A 126 5.59 24.06 -7.46
CA GLY A 126 6.03 25.10 -6.52
C GLY A 126 5.14 25.29 -5.29
N LEU A 127 4.35 24.27 -4.91
CA LEU A 127 3.38 24.34 -3.81
C LEU A 127 3.79 23.58 -2.55
N ALA A 128 4.99 23.01 -2.50
CA ALA A 128 5.45 22.22 -1.36
C ALA A 128 6.67 22.83 -0.69
N ARG A 129 6.70 22.80 0.64
CA ARG A 129 7.83 23.15 1.50
C ARG A 129 8.02 22.08 2.56
N ASP A 130 9.20 22.06 3.16
CA ASP A 130 9.52 21.13 4.25
C ASP A 130 9.23 19.66 3.89
N PRO A 131 10.05 19.05 3.01
CA PRO A 131 9.85 17.68 2.56
C PRO A 131 9.80 16.69 3.73
N ALA A 132 8.88 15.75 3.65
CA ALA A 132 8.72 14.72 4.67
C ALA A 132 9.67 13.55 4.37
N LEU A 133 10.77 13.49 5.13
CA LEU A 133 11.92 12.61 4.82
C LEU A 133 11.87 11.24 5.50
N GLU A 134 10.99 11.06 6.49
CA GLU A 134 10.83 9.78 7.16
C GLU A 134 9.98 8.78 6.38
N ALA A 135 10.37 7.51 6.49
CA ALA A 135 9.52 6.36 6.18
C ALA A 135 8.73 5.99 7.45
N LEU A 136 7.41 6.04 7.39
CA LEU A 136 6.53 5.72 8.52
C LEU A 136 5.89 4.36 8.29
N VAL A 137 5.97 3.46 9.27
CA VAL A 137 5.28 2.16 9.22
C VAL A 137 4.15 2.17 10.22
N TYR A 138 2.95 1.86 9.75
CA TYR A 138 1.76 1.68 10.57
C TYR A 138 1.40 0.20 10.66
N ASP A 139 1.26 -0.30 11.89
CA ASP A 139 0.74 -1.64 12.14
C ASP A 139 -0.77 -1.56 12.48
N PRO A 140 -1.66 -2.02 11.59
CA PRO A 140 -3.10 -1.95 11.81
C PRO A 140 -3.60 -2.85 12.94
N ARG A 141 -2.81 -3.83 13.39
CA ARG A 141 -3.15 -4.75 14.50
C ARG A 141 -2.94 -4.10 15.87
N SER A 142 -1.82 -3.40 16.02
CA SER A 142 -1.46 -2.73 17.29
C SER A 142 -1.80 -1.24 17.30
N TYR A 143 -2.24 -0.66 16.18
CA TYR A 143 -2.51 0.77 16.00
C TYR A 143 -1.26 1.65 16.26
N ARG A 144 -0.07 1.11 16.02
CA ARG A 144 1.20 1.79 16.30
C ARG A 144 1.87 2.29 15.04
N TRP A 145 2.48 3.46 15.18
CA TRP A 145 3.35 4.05 14.18
C TRP A 145 4.82 3.92 14.60
N THR A 146 5.69 3.67 13.63
CA THR A 146 7.14 3.60 13.82
C THR A 146 7.85 4.33 12.69
N VAL A 147 8.86 5.12 13.01
CA VAL A 147 9.79 5.66 12.02
C VAL A 147 10.76 4.55 11.62
N SER A 148 10.86 4.23 10.34
CA SER A 148 11.64 3.09 9.83
C SER A 148 12.65 3.50 8.75
N GLY A 149 13.41 4.56 9.05
CA GLY A 149 14.42 5.14 8.18
C GLY A 149 14.09 6.57 7.77
N ARG A 150 15.10 7.26 7.25
CA ARG A 150 14.98 8.62 6.69
C ARG A 150 15.79 8.69 5.39
N THR A 151 15.27 9.39 4.40
CA THR A 151 16.00 9.74 3.18
C THR A 151 16.55 11.16 3.28
N THR A 152 17.45 11.53 2.37
CA THR A 152 17.86 12.92 2.11
C THR A 152 17.27 13.46 0.81
N ILE A 153 16.43 12.67 0.13
CA ILE A 153 15.81 13.00 -1.15
C ILE A 153 14.39 13.50 -0.92
N ALA A 154 14.10 14.72 -1.36
CA ALA A 154 12.77 15.29 -1.31
C ALA A 154 11.87 14.63 -2.37
N ARG A 155 11.01 13.70 -1.94
CA ARG A 155 10.00 13.05 -2.80
C ARG A 155 8.68 13.80 -2.70
N LEU A 156 8.51 14.85 -3.49
CA LEU A 156 7.35 15.75 -3.46
C LEU A 156 6.34 15.35 -4.55
N TYR A 157 5.71 16.33 -5.22
CA TYR A 157 4.78 16.10 -6.31
C TYR A 157 5.44 15.25 -7.42
N HIS A 158 4.65 14.36 -8.03
CA HIS A 158 5.12 13.32 -8.99
C HIS A 158 6.17 12.32 -8.43
N SER A 159 6.17 12.08 -7.12
CA SER A 159 6.83 10.88 -6.57
C SER A 159 5.90 9.66 -6.60
N VAL A 160 6.50 8.47 -6.56
CA VAL A 160 5.81 7.18 -6.50
C VAL A 160 6.55 6.18 -5.61
N ALA A 161 5.80 5.23 -5.04
CA ALA A 161 6.32 4.09 -4.27
C ALA A 161 5.52 2.81 -4.55
N ILE A 162 6.20 1.68 -4.77
CA ILE A 162 5.57 0.40 -5.10
C ILE A 162 6.33 -0.80 -4.53
N LEU A 163 5.61 -1.82 -4.04
CA LEU A 163 6.18 -3.08 -3.58
C LEU A 163 6.70 -3.91 -4.76
N LEU A 164 7.91 -4.44 -4.64
CA LEU A 164 8.56 -5.29 -5.65
C LEU A 164 8.42 -6.79 -5.32
N LEU A 165 8.72 -7.63 -6.31
CA LEU A 165 8.70 -9.09 -6.18
C LEU A 165 9.64 -9.64 -5.11
N ASP A 166 10.74 -8.94 -4.82
CA ASP A 166 11.65 -9.31 -3.75
C ASP A 166 11.15 -8.81 -2.38
N GLY A 167 9.94 -8.28 -2.28
CA GLY A 167 9.34 -7.78 -1.05
C GLY A 167 9.94 -6.46 -0.54
N THR A 168 10.85 -5.82 -1.29
CA THR A 168 11.29 -4.44 -1.02
C THR A 168 10.34 -3.41 -1.64
N VAL A 169 10.51 -2.12 -1.32
CA VAL A 169 9.71 -1.04 -1.92
C VAL A 169 10.61 -0.16 -2.77
N LEU A 170 10.27 -0.01 -4.05
CA LEU A 170 10.89 0.96 -4.95
C LEU A 170 10.26 2.33 -4.72
N ILE A 171 11.09 3.37 -4.63
CA ILE A 171 10.69 4.76 -4.48
C ILE A 171 11.34 5.56 -5.61
N ALA A 172 10.54 6.28 -6.38
CA ALA A 172 11.01 6.98 -7.57
C ALA A 172 10.35 8.35 -7.76
N GLY A 173 10.95 9.10 -8.69
CA GLY A 173 10.52 10.43 -9.07
C GLY A 173 10.81 11.50 -8.03
N SER A 174 10.79 12.73 -8.50
CA SER A 174 9.80 13.73 -8.10
C SER A 174 9.97 14.87 -9.09
N ASN A 175 8.88 15.49 -9.49
CA ASN A 175 8.95 16.69 -10.31
C ASN A 175 7.98 17.75 -9.76
N PRO A 176 8.41 18.50 -8.74
CA PRO A 176 7.61 19.59 -8.17
C PRO A 176 7.67 20.87 -9.03
N ASN A 177 8.19 20.80 -10.26
CA ASN A 177 8.43 21.94 -11.14
C ASN A 177 7.67 21.76 -12.47
N GLU A 178 7.23 22.87 -13.06
CA GLU A 178 6.56 22.87 -14.37
C GLU A 178 7.48 22.34 -15.47
N MET A 179 8.75 22.73 -15.44
CA MET A 179 9.80 22.26 -16.33
C MET A 179 10.90 21.56 -15.52
N PRO A 180 11.62 20.58 -16.09
CA PRO A 180 12.69 19.90 -15.37
C PRO A 180 13.76 20.86 -14.85
N VAL A 181 14.11 20.75 -13.56
CA VAL A 181 15.15 21.54 -12.90
C VAL A 181 16.28 20.60 -12.48
N THR A 182 17.47 20.75 -13.06
CA THR A 182 18.65 19.97 -12.62
C THR A 182 19.32 20.64 -11.42
N LEU A 183 20.15 19.89 -10.68
CA LEU A 183 20.84 20.39 -9.49
C LEU A 183 21.55 21.75 -9.67
N PRO A 184 22.27 22.02 -10.78
CA PRO A 184 22.91 23.32 -11.00
C PRO A 184 21.93 24.50 -11.19
N HIS A 185 20.68 24.22 -11.50
CA HIS A 185 19.63 25.23 -11.75
C HIS A 185 18.67 25.39 -10.56
N VAL A 186 18.97 24.76 -9.42
CA VAL A 186 18.17 24.93 -8.20
C VAL A 186 18.34 26.36 -7.69
N GLU A 187 17.21 27.04 -7.48
CA GLU A 187 17.14 28.38 -6.90
C GLU A 187 16.32 28.28 -5.61
N MET A 188 16.99 28.15 -4.46
CA MET A 188 16.31 27.84 -3.18
C MET A 188 15.23 28.87 -2.76
N ASN A 189 15.36 30.12 -3.20
CA ASN A 189 14.41 31.20 -2.92
C ASN A 189 13.29 31.33 -3.97
N ASN A 190 13.31 30.50 -5.01
CA ASN A 190 12.29 30.47 -6.04
C ASN A 190 11.47 29.18 -5.87
N GLN A 191 10.21 29.31 -5.45
CA GLN A 191 9.38 28.14 -5.15
C GLN A 191 9.23 27.16 -6.32
N TYR A 192 9.32 27.63 -7.56
CA TYR A 192 9.20 26.81 -8.77
C TYR A 192 10.52 26.13 -9.19
N LYS A 193 11.60 26.34 -8.43
CA LYS A 193 12.94 25.77 -8.67
C LYS A 193 13.67 25.41 -7.38
N ALA A 194 12.98 25.41 -6.24
CA ALA A 194 13.59 25.16 -4.93
C ALA A 194 14.03 23.71 -4.75
N PHE A 195 13.42 22.79 -5.51
CA PHE A 195 13.74 21.37 -5.50
C PHE A 195 14.06 20.90 -6.91
N PRO A 196 15.12 20.11 -7.11
CA PRO A 196 15.43 19.56 -8.42
C PRO A 196 14.38 18.51 -8.83
N THR A 197 14.27 18.29 -10.14
CA THR A 197 13.64 17.07 -10.67
C THR A 197 14.51 15.88 -10.28
N GLU A 198 13.92 14.90 -9.62
CA GLU A 198 14.62 13.75 -9.05
C GLU A 198 14.54 12.53 -9.98
N PHE A 199 15.70 12.13 -10.50
CA PHE A 199 15.87 10.99 -11.41
C PHE A 199 16.40 9.74 -10.71
N ARG A 200 16.91 9.86 -9.48
CA ARG A 200 17.40 8.74 -8.69
C ARG A 200 16.22 7.92 -8.17
N ILE A 201 16.49 6.63 -8.00
CA ILE A 201 15.56 5.65 -7.42
C ILE A 201 16.16 5.21 -6.09
N GLU A 202 15.31 4.97 -5.10
CA GLU A 202 15.68 4.36 -3.82
C GLU A 202 14.95 3.04 -3.65
N ILE A 203 15.59 2.09 -2.97
CA ILE A 203 14.95 0.88 -2.49
C ILE A 203 14.89 0.95 -0.97
N TRP A 204 13.68 0.87 -0.43
CA TRP A 204 13.47 0.74 1.00
C TRP A 204 13.31 -0.73 1.37
N THR A 205 14.17 -1.22 2.28
CA THR A 205 14.16 -2.60 2.77
C THR A 205 13.31 -2.70 4.05
N PRO A 206 12.17 -3.43 4.03
CA PRO A 206 11.30 -3.58 5.20
C PRO A 206 11.95 -4.39 6.33
N PRO A 207 11.48 -4.23 7.59
CA PRO A 207 12.02 -4.96 8.74
C PRO A 207 12.02 -6.49 8.63
N TYR A 208 11.14 -7.07 7.80
CA TYR A 208 11.12 -8.51 7.53
C TYR A 208 12.25 -9.00 6.59
N LEU A 209 13.01 -8.11 5.96
CA LEU A 209 14.17 -8.45 5.11
C LEU A 209 15.52 -7.97 5.63
N ARG A 210 15.57 -7.22 6.74
CA ARG A 210 16.82 -6.63 7.23
C ARG A 210 17.73 -7.69 7.86
N GLY A 211 19.04 -7.50 7.68
CA GLY A 211 20.07 -8.34 8.30
C GLY A 211 20.01 -9.80 7.83
N ASP A 212 20.12 -10.72 8.78
CA ASP A 212 20.15 -12.16 8.55
C ASP A 212 18.87 -12.71 7.91
N LYS A 213 17.72 -12.05 8.14
CA LYS A 213 16.41 -12.44 7.57
C LYS A 213 16.44 -12.55 6.05
N SER A 214 17.20 -11.68 5.37
CA SER A 214 17.38 -11.73 3.91
C SER A 214 17.92 -13.08 3.40
N TYR A 215 18.73 -13.78 4.20
CA TYR A 215 19.32 -15.06 3.84
C TYR A 215 18.46 -16.28 4.22
N ARG A 216 17.39 -16.05 5.00
CA ARG A 216 16.48 -17.07 5.54
C ARG A 216 15.14 -17.19 4.79
N ARG A 217 14.97 -16.38 3.75
CA ARG A 217 13.78 -16.35 2.90
C ARG A 217 13.47 -17.74 2.32
N PRO A 218 12.19 -18.10 2.17
CA PRO A 218 11.77 -19.20 1.28
C PRO A 218 12.35 -19.05 -0.13
N ARG A 219 12.77 -20.16 -0.74
CA ARG A 219 13.39 -20.24 -2.08
C ARG A 219 12.75 -21.34 -2.91
N ASP A 220 13.13 -21.41 -4.19
CA ASP A 220 12.70 -22.44 -5.13
C ASP A 220 11.19 -22.65 -5.13
N ILE A 221 10.47 -21.51 -5.14
CA ILE A 221 9.01 -21.47 -5.03
C ILE A 221 8.41 -21.89 -6.37
N GLY A 222 7.72 -23.02 -6.39
CA GLY A 222 6.97 -23.52 -7.52
C GLY A 222 5.48 -23.62 -7.18
N LEU A 223 4.61 -23.26 -8.14
CA LEU A 223 3.16 -23.41 -8.01
C LEU A 223 2.69 -24.51 -8.95
N SER A 224 1.69 -25.29 -8.54
CA SER A 224 1.09 -26.31 -9.42
C SER A 224 0.32 -25.71 -10.60
N THR A 225 -0.09 -24.44 -10.49
CA THR A 225 -0.70 -23.66 -11.57
C THR A 225 -0.39 -22.18 -11.40
N TYR A 226 -0.23 -21.48 -12.53
CA TYR A 226 -0.09 -20.02 -12.58
C TYR A 226 -1.36 -19.32 -13.07
N SER A 227 -2.44 -20.09 -13.27
CA SER A 227 -3.77 -19.58 -13.60
C SER A 227 -4.72 -19.90 -12.45
N LEU A 228 -5.12 -18.88 -11.71
CA LEU A 228 -5.99 -19.00 -10.55
C LEU A 228 -7.42 -18.61 -10.93
N ALA A 229 -8.39 -19.22 -10.27
CA ALA A 229 -9.79 -18.84 -10.35
C ALA A 229 -10.44 -18.89 -8.96
N ARG A 230 -11.59 -18.22 -8.83
CA ARG A 230 -12.32 -18.13 -7.56
C ARG A 230 -12.65 -19.52 -7.01
N GLY A 231 -12.43 -19.74 -5.71
CA GLY A 231 -12.70 -21.02 -5.03
C GLY A 231 -11.76 -22.18 -5.33
N THR A 232 -10.84 -22.02 -6.30
CA THR A 232 -9.87 -23.07 -6.65
C THR A 232 -8.78 -23.22 -5.60
N ARG A 233 -8.22 -24.43 -5.54
CA ARG A 233 -7.05 -24.78 -4.73
C ARG A 233 -5.84 -24.97 -5.63
N PHE A 234 -4.66 -24.69 -5.08
CA PHE A 234 -3.39 -24.94 -5.75
C PHE A 234 -2.33 -25.25 -4.69
N SER A 235 -1.33 -26.02 -5.08
CA SER A 235 -0.21 -26.35 -4.20
C SER A 235 0.99 -25.47 -4.52
N ILE A 236 1.75 -25.17 -3.47
CA ILE A 236 2.98 -24.40 -3.54
C ILE A 236 4.06 -25.25 -2.89
N GLU A 237 5.16 -25.45 -3.60
CA GLU A 237 6.35 -26.09 -3.07
C GLU A 237 7.48 -25.08 -2.92
N PHE A 238 8.22 -25.16 -1.82
CA PHE A 238 9.35 -24.25 -1.57
C PHE A 238 10.40 -24.86 -0.65
N SER A 239 11.61 -24.34 -0.74
CA SER A 239 12.73 -24.66 0.14
C SER A 239 12.85 -23.62 1.26
N THR A 240 13.15 -24.05 2.48
CA THR A 240 13.49 -23.16 3.60
C THR A 240 14.55 -23.80 4.50
N LYS A 241 15.40 -22.98 5.12
CA LYS A 241 16.44 -23.44 6.03
C LYS A 241 15.92 -23.71 7.44
N GLU A 242 14.77 -23.14 7.78
CA GLU A 242 14.19 -23.20 9.12
C GLU A 242 12.95 -24.09 9.14
N GLN A 243 12.60 -24.57 10.33
CA GLN A 243 11.27 -25.12 10.54
C GLN A 243 10.24 -24.00 10.36
N VAL A 244 9.15 -24.31 9.66
CA VAL A 244 8.05 -23.35 9.44
C VAL A 244 7.13 -23.38 10.66
N GLU A 245 7.16 -22.32 11.46
CA GLU A 245 6.29 -22.12 12.62
C GLU A 245 5.05 -21.31 12.25
N THR A 246 5.22 -20.30 11.40
CA THR A 246 4.12 -19.51 10.84
C THR A 246 4.21 -19.46 9.33
N LEU A 247 3.05 -19.45 8.67
CA LEU A 247 2.95 -19.47 7.22
C LEU A 247 1.77 -18.64 6.74
N ASP A 248 2.07 -17.61 5.97
CA ASP A 248 1.09 -16.85 5.22
C ASP A 248 1.31 -17.04 3.72
N ILE A 249 0.22 -17.29 3.00
CA ILE A 249 0.19 -17.26 1.54
C ILE A 249 -0.60 -16.04 1.12
N ILE A 250 0.05 -15.13 0.40
CA ILE A 250 -0.51 -13.82 0.09
C ILE A 250 -0.71 -13.71 -1.41
N LEU A 251 -1.94 -13.40 -1.83
CA LEU A 251 -2.22 -12.89 -3.16
C LEU A 251 -2.17 -11.36 -3.12
N TYR A 252 -1.33 -10.77 -3.95
CA TYR A 252 -1.09 -9.34 -3.99
C TYR A 252 -1.21 -8.79 -5.42
N SER A 253 -1.80 -7.61 -5.56
CA SER A 253 -1.62 -6.78 -6.74
C SER A 253 -1.16 -5.42 -6.27
N GLY A 254 -0.06 -4.92 -6.86
CA GLY A 254 0.39 -3.54 -6.65
C GLY A 254 -0.46 -2.56 -7.45
N GLY A 255 -0.99 -2.97 -8.60
CA GLY A 255 -1.67 -2.04 -9.51
C GLY A 255 -0.72 -0.97 -10.05
N PHE A 256 -1.23 0.25 -10.22
CA PHE A 256 -0.50 1.40 -10.75
C PHE A 256 -0.62 2.58 -9.79
N ILE A 257 0.44 3.38 -9.72
CA ILE A 257 0.55 4.53 -8.83
C ILE A 257 1.00 5.76 -9.60
N THR A 258 0.31 6.87 -9.36
CA THR A 258 0.75 8.22 -9.74
C THR A 258 0.04 9.24 -8.86
N HIS A 259 0.65 10.40 -8.62
CA HIS A 259 0.01 11.51 -7.88
C HIS A 259 -0.55 11.10 -6.50
N SER A 260 0.11 10.17 -5.80
CA SER A 260 -0.35 9.58 -4.53
C SER A 260 -1.67 8.79 -4.62
N VAL A 261 -2.08 8.38 -5.83
CA VAL A 261 -3.32 7.64 -6.10
C VAL A 261 -2.98 6.19 -6.44
N HIS A 262 -3.34 5.26 -5.54
CA HIS A 262 -2.99 3.83 -5.63
C HIS A 262 -4.24 2.92 -5.65
N MET A 263 -5.07 3.03 -6.69
CA MET A 263 -6.40 2.37 -6.70
C MET A 263 -6.36 0.85 -6.92
N GLY A 264 -5.27 0.32 -7.50
CA GLY A 264 -5.15 -1.10 -7.85
C GLY A 264 -4.53 -1.98 -6.77
N GLN A 265 -4.07 -1.39 -5.65
CA GLN A 265 -3.39 -2.14 -4.60
C GLN A 265 -4.37 -3.01 -3.82
N VAL A 266 -4.18 -4.33 -3.85
CA VAL A 266 -5.01 -5.32 -3.14
C VAL A 266 -4.13 -6.38 -2.52
N MET A 267 -4.41 -6.74 -1.26
CA MET A 267 -3.74 -7.82 -0.55
C MET A 267 -4.77 -8.77 0.08
N VAL A 268 -4.63 -10.06 -0.20
CA VAL A 268 -5.49 -11.12 0.34
C VAL A 268 -4.61 -12.21 0.93
N TYR A 269 -4.79 -12.48 2.22
CA TYR A 269 -4.25 -13.66 2.87
C TYR A 269 -5.14 -14.86 2.50
N LEU A 270 -4.55 -15.83 1.80
CA LEU A 270 -5.22 -17.04 1.36
C LEU A 270 -5.29 -18.06 2.49
N GLU A 271 -6.41 -18.75 2.59
CA GLU A 271 -6.55 -19.91 3.47
C GLU A 271 -5.56 -20.99 3.03
N ASN A 272 -4.90 -21.64 3.99
CA ASN A 272 -3.95 -22.71 3.73
C ASN A 272 -3.96 -23.77 4.85
N ASN A 273 -3.44 -24.96 4.57
CA ASN A 273 -3.39 -26.09 5.50
C ASN A 273 -2.07 -26.20 6.29
N GLY A 274 -1.21 -25.18 6.25
CA GLY A 274 0.14 -25.24 6.80
C GLY A 274 1.13 -25.95 5.87
N ALA A 275 2.41 -25.95 6.25
CA ALA A 275 3.47 -26.58 5.46
C ALA A 275 3.70 -28.03 5.89
N GLU A 276 3.55 -28.96 4.95
CA GLU A 276 3.96 -30.34 5.05
C GLU A 276 5.40 -30.52 4.57
N THR A 277 6.10 -31.52 5.08
CA THR A 277 7.49 -31.83 4.69
C THR A 277 7.48 -32.96 3.68
N LEU A 278 8.02 -32.73 2.50
CA LEU A 278 8.21 -33.74 1.47
C LEU A 278 9.44 -34.61 1.77
N SER A 279 9.53 -35.76 1.10
CA SER A 279 10.63 -36.72 1.28
C SER A 279 12.01 -36.16 0.90
N ASP A 280 12.06 -35.16 0.02
CA ASP A 280 13.27 -34.44 -0.38
C ASP A 280 13.62 -33.27 0.55
N GLY A 281 12.84 -33.06 1.62
CA GLY A 281 13.01 -31.99 2.59
C GLY A 281 12.38 -30.66 2.20
N ARG A 282 11.80 -30.52 1.00
CA ARG A 282 11.04 -29.33 0.61
C ARG A 282 9.73 -29.25 1.39
N ARG A 283 9.12 -28.08 1.39
CA ARG A 283 7.82 -27.81 1.98
C ARG A 283 6.76 -27.78 0.91
N MET A 284 5.60 -28.35 1.19
CA MET A 284 4.40 -28.24 0.37
C MET A 284 3.27 -27.64 1.20
N VAL A 285 2.51 -26.71 0.62
CA VAL A 285 1.30 -26.14 1.21
C VAL A 285 0.21 -26.09 0.15
N GLU A 286 -1.01 -26.42 0.54
CA GLU A 286 -2.19 -26.19 -0.29
C GLU A 286 -2.86 -24.87 0.12
N ALA A 287 -2.99 -23.95 -0.83
CA ALA A 287 -3.67 -22.67 -0.65
C ALA A 287 -5.01 -22.66 -1.41
N ARG A 288 -5.97 -21.87 -0.91
CA ARG A 288 -7.30 -21.74 -1.52
C ARG A 288 -7.63 -20.29 -1.84
N MET A 289 -8.08 -20.06 -3.07
CA MET A 289 -8.64 -18.78 -3.49
C MET A 289 -10.01 -18.55 -2.81
N PRO A 290 -10.29 -17.35 -2.27
CA PRO A 290 -11.54 -17.07 -1.60
C PRO A 290 -12.73 -17.13 -2.56
N GLU A 291 -13.87 -17.64 -2.08
CA GLU A 291 -15.13 -17.67 -2.85
C GLU A 291 -15.99 -16.42 -2.68
N LYS A 292 -15.84 -15.76 -1.52
CA LYS A 292 -16.75 -14.70 -1.05
C LYS A 292 -16.44 -13.31 -1.60
N ILE A 293 -15.29 -13.14 -2.26
CA ILE A 293 -14.86 -11.84 -2.75
C ILE A 293 -14.73 -11.85 -4.28
N LYS A 294 -15.11 -10.74 -4.90
CA LYS A 294 -14.79 -10.43 -6.29
C LYS A 294 -13.44 -9.72 -6.34
N LEU A 295 -12.56 -10.24 -7.17
CA LEU A 295 -11.27 -9.65 -7.49
C LEU A 295 -11.24 -9.37 -8.99
N ALA A 296 -10.62 -8.27 -9.41
CA ALA A 296 -10.50 -7.95 -10.82
C ALA A 296 -9.64 -9.00 -11.53
N PRO A 297 -10.01 -9.48 -12.74
CA PRO A 297 -9.14 -10.35 -13.53
C PRO A 297 -7.81 -9.66 -13.85
N GLY A 298 -6.76 -10.47 -14.05
CA GLY A 298 -5.47 -9.96 -14.51
C GLY A 298 -4.28 -10.46 -13.69
N PRO A 299 -3.14 -9.75 -13.76
CA PRO A 299 -1.93 -10.17 -13.09
C PRO A 299 -1.99 -9.93 -11.58
N TYR A 300 -1.56 -10.94 -10.83
CA TYR A 300 -1.31 -10.87 -9.39
C TYR A 300 0.04 -11.53 -9.10
N VAL A 301 0.47 -11.41 -7.85
CA VAL A 301 1.67 -12.06 -7.33
C VAL A 301 1.28 -12.90 -6.12
N VAL A 302 1.71 -14.16 -6.10
CA VAL A 302 1.64 -15.01 -4.91
C VAL A 302 2.96 -14.92 -4.16
N TYR A 303 2.89 -14.60 -2.87
CA TYR A 303 4.03 -14.63 -1.96
C TYR A 303 3.85 -15.74 -0.92
N VAL A 304 4.95 -16.44 -0.62
CA VAL A 304 5.09 -17.33 0.53
C VAL A 304 5.82 -16.56 1.63
N VAL A 305 5.21 -16.41 2.80
CA VAL A 305 5.82 -15.77 3.96
C VAL A 305 5.95 -16.80 5.08
N ALA A 306 7.15 -17.32 5.27
CA ALA A 306 7.44 -18.29 6.33
C ALA A 306 8.15 -17.60 7.49
N ASN A 307 7.68 -17.80 8.72
CA ASN A 307 8.23 -17.17 9.93
C ASN A 307 8.30 -15.64 9.82
N GLY A 308 7.34 -15.03 9.13
CA GLY A 308 7.31 -13.59 8.85
C GLY A 308 8.35 -13.10 7.83
N ILE A 309 9.02 -14.00 7.08
CA ILE A 309 10.01 -13.66 6.06
C ILE A 309 9.48 -14.05 4.67
N PRO A 310 9.27 -13.10 3.75
CA PRO A 310 8.74 -13.41 2.43
C PRO A 310 9.80 -14.01 1.49
N GLY A 311 9.39 -14.96 0.67
CA GLY A 311 10.14 -15.38 -0.53
C GLY A 311 10.04 -14.36 -1.66
N ILE A 312 10.58 -14.69 -2.84
CA ILE A 312 10.37 -13.90 -4.05
C ILE A 312 8.99 -14.24 -4.63
N GLY A 313 8.19 -13.22 -4.90
CA GLY A 313 6.83 -13.35 -5.41
C GLY A 313 6.78 -14.01 -6.80
N GLN A 314 5.74 -14.80 -7.02
CA GLN A 314 5.49 -15.51 -8.27
C GLN A 314 4.29 -14.90 -9.00
N PHE A 315 4.46 -14.45 -10.23
CA PHE A 315 3.35 -13.92 -11.03
C PHE A 315 2.33 -15.02 -11.33
N VAL A 316 1.06 -14.70 -11.17
CA VAL A 316 -0.08 -15.54 -11.55
C VAL A 316 -1.10 -14.70 -12.31
N THR A 317 -1.97 -15.33 -13.08
CA THR A 317 -3.12 -14.69 -13.70
C THR A 317 -4.39 -15.13 -13.01
N LEU A 318 -5.16 -14.17 -12.48
CA LEU A 318 -6.51 -14.42 -12.01
C LEU A 318 -7.49 -14.37 -13.19
N ARG A 319 -8.24 -15.46 -13.37
CA ARG A 319 -9.33 -15.57 -14.34
C ARG A 319 -10.68 -15.47 -13.64
N VAL A 320 -11.66 -14.91 -14.34
CA VAL A 320 -13.08 -14.81 -13.93
C VAL A 320 -13.86 -15.92 -14.60
#